data_AF-A0A1N6J2L6-F1
#
_entry.id   AF-A0A1N6J2L6-F1
#
_cell.length_a   1.000
_cell.length_b   1.000
_cell.length_c   1.000
_cell.angle_alpha   90.00
_cell.angle_beta   90.00
_cell.angle_gamma   90.00
#
_symmetry.space_group_name_H-M   'P 1'
#
loop_
_entity.id
_entity.type
_entity.pdbx_description
1 polymer ?
#
loop_
_entity_poly.entity_id
_entity_poly.type
_entity_poly.pdbx_seq_one_letter_code
_entity_poly.pdbx_strand_id
1 'polypeptide(L)'
;MLVLSLFAYILFFALVFLVIKGNREQQLLSLILVNILFYINIALIAKPELTPFQLIPYIFFAKEILFNSSEFRRTCASFPVKTGLLVIFIAYFLTTYSNGGNSHDFYSSLRYCFDKYIPIIAVFICAKDIDEKILTKHLFFFFLIYSGCGLLEYLLNHNYIREIIATAFPSTKNTDMFGPAGITKGLYSSSWRPRISITTKHPTALGTLLSTMFLFTLAYLKIAPEKFDIKKVKIVLAVLAGAVILSGSRTALGCILLGSLIYFTMQLSLKKRLFAIIFYGFIALQLSSFALESFEEKEGGSSLSLRQQQLLFTLIEFAERPVFGHGLYFTNHTILASDDDGNRMYYSKEETEGLESIVFYTLLDIGLFGALALLIFYGQMLFYFYRHRKANEHLATQGILQTSMLIVFLILSGEIGRNTEMSILFIGTSLGLLQKSIESDQHDLVISSSDENE
;
A
#
# COMPACT_ATOMS: atom_id res chain seq x y z
N MET A 1 29.25 3.92 13.73
CA MET A 1 28.46 4.37 12.56
C MET A 1 28.88 3.68 11.26
N LEU A 2 30.15 3.74 10.84
CA LEU A 2 30.59 3.18 9.55
C LEU A 2 30.25 1.68 9.34
N VAL A 3 30.36 0.85 10.40
CA VAL A 3 29.97 -0.58 10.36
C VAL A 3 28.46 -0.78 10.19
N LEU A 4 27.64 0.10 10.78
CA LEU A 4 26.17 0.03 10.70
C LEU A 4 25.69 0.48 9.31
N SER A 5 26.29 1.55 8.76
CA SER A 5 26.02 2.00 7.39
C SER A 5 26.39 0.92 6.36
N LEU A 6 27.49 0.18 6.58
CA LEU A 6 27.90 -0.93 5.73
C LEU A 6 26.85 -2.05 5.70
N PHE A 7 26.20 -2.35 6.83
CA PHE A 7 25.16 -3.37 6.90
C PHE A 7 23.96 -3.03 5.99
N ALA A 8 23.52 -1.77 5.97
CA ALA A 8 22.41 -1.35 5.12
C ALA A 8 22.75 -1.45 3.62
N TYR A 9 24.00 -1.15 3.22
CA TYR A 9 24.46 -1.36 1.85
C TYR A 9 24.56 -2.84 1.50
N ILE A 10 25.12 -3.67 2.37
CA ILE A 10 25.20 -5.12 2.16
C ILE A 10 23.79 -5.68 1.97
N LEU A 11 22.84 -5.29 2.84
CA LEU A 11 21.45 -5.69 2.71
C LEU A 11 20.86 -5.25 1.36
N PHE A 12 21.05 -3.98 0.97
CA PHE A 12 20.55 -3.46 -0.30
C PHE A 12 21.12 -4.24 -1.50
N PHE A 13 22.44 -4.40 -1.57
CA PHE A 13 23.09 -5.13 -2.66
C PHE A 13 22.79 -6.62 -2.65
N ALA A 14 22.54 -7.23 -1.49
CA ALA A 14 22.03 -8.60 -1.40
C ALA A 14 20.64 -8.70 -2.05
N LEU A 15 19.72 -7.77 -1.77
CA LEU A 15 18.40 -7.76 -2.43
C LEU A 15 18.52 -7.55 -3.95
N VAL A 16 19.42 -6.67 -4.40
CA VAL A 16 19.72 -6.47 -5.84
C VAL A 16 20.24 -7.77 -6.45
N PHE A 17 21.18 -8.45 -5.78
CA PHE A 17 21.73 -9.72 -6.24
C PHE A 17 20.65 -10.80 -6.35
N LEU A 18 19.76 -10.91 -5.37
CA LEU A 18 18.64 -11.85 -5.38
C LEU A 18 17.64 -11.55 -6.50
N VAL A 19 17.44 -10.29 -6.88
CA VAL A 19 16.61 -9.94 -8.04
C VAL A 19 17.27 -10.39 -9.35
N ILE A 20 18.58 -10.21 -9.48
CA ILE A 20 19.32 -10.54 -10.71
C ILE A 20 19.53 -12.04 -10.86
N LYS A 21 20.00 -12.72 -9.81
CA LYS A 21 20.45 -14.13 -9.85
C LYS A 21 19.55 -15.10 -9.10
N GLY A 22 18.69 -14.61 -8.21
CA GLY A 22 17.83 -15.47 -7.41
C GLY A 22 16.69 -16.10 -8.21
N ASN A 23 16.07 -17.11 -7.62
CA ASN A 23 14.85 -17.73 -8.14
C ASN A 23 13.63 -16.79 -8.00
N ARG A 24 12.47 -17.18 -8.56
CA ARG A 24 11.24 -16.37 -8.52
C ARG A 24 10.83 -15.98 -7.09
N GLU A 25 10.99 -16.89 -6.14
CA GLU A 25 10.72 -16.65 -4.73
C GLU A 25 11.61 -15.55 -4.13
N GLN A 26 12.93 -15.65 -4.32
CA GLN A 26 13.90 -14.67 -3.86
C GLN A 26 13.68 -13.30 -4.52
N GLN A 27 13.30 -13.27 -5.81
CA GLN A 27 12.93 -12.05 -6.52
C GLN A 27 11.69 -11.39 -5.89
N LEU A 28 10.62 -12.17 -5.63
CA LEU A 28 9.40 -11.68 -4.98
C LEU A 28 9.69 -11.11 -3.58
N LEU A 29 10.40 -11.87 -2.76
CA LEU A 29 10.77 -11.43 -1.41
C LEU A 29 11.61 -10.15 -1.49
N SER A 30 12.53 -10.05 -2.44
CA SER A 30 13.35 -8.84 -2.59
C SER A 30 12.54 -7.61 -3.00
N LEU A 31 11.57 -7.76 -3.90
CA LEU A 31 10.64 -6.70 -4.29
C LEU A 31 9.79 -6.20 -3.11
N ILE A 32 9.33 -7.12 -2.25
CA ILE A 32 8.56 -6.78 -1.04
C ILE A 32 9.46 -6.11 0.00
N LEU A 33 10.59 -6.75 0.33
CA LEU A 33 11.49 -6.30 1.39
C LEU A 33 12.12 -4.95 1.10
N VAL A 34 12.49 -4.65 -0.16
CA VAL A 34 13.07 -3.34 -0.47
C VAL A 34 12.07 -2.20 -0.26
N ASN A 35 10.80 -2.43 -0.60
CA ASN A 35 9.75 -1.42 -0.44
C ASN A 35 9.35 -1.21 1.02
N ILE A 36 9.55 -2.21 1.88
CA ILE A 36 9.25 -2.10 3.31
C ILE A 36 10.45 -1.56 4.08
N LEU A 37 11.67 -2.06 3.84
CA LEU A 37 12.84 -1.74 4.66
C LEU A 37 13.47 -0.38 4.31
N PHE A 38 13.49 0.00 3.03
CA PHE A 38 14.12 1.26 2.60
C PHE A 38 13.06 2.34 2.45
N TYR A 39 13.11 3.33 3.35
CA TYR A 39 12.11 4.40 3.43
C TYR A 39 12.25 5.43 2.31
N ILE A 40 11.16 6.16 2.02
CA ILE A 40 11.00 6.99 0.81
C ILE A 40 12.08 8.07 0.61
N ASN A 41 12.61 8.66 1.68
CA ASN A 41 13.52 9.79 1.57
C ASN A 41 14.99 9.39 1.36
N ILE A 42 15.28 8.09 1.22
CA ILE A 42 16.62 7.61 0.91
C ILE A 42 16.84 7.65 -0.59
N ALA A 43 17.83 8.43 -1.00
CA ALA A 43 18.33 8.43 -2.37
C ALA A 43 19.69 7.71 -2.44
N LEU A 44 19.82 6.81 -3.41
CA LEU A 44 21.08 6.20 -3.83
C LEU A 44 21.87 7.18 -4.70
N ILE A 45 21.17 7.89 -5.58
CA ILE A 45 21.70 8.95 -6.46
C ILE A 45 20.88 10.21 -6.18
N ALA A 46 21.54 11.34 -5.92
CA ALA A 46 20.85 12.59 -5.58
C ALA A 46 20.25 13.31 -6.80
N LYS A 47 20.91 13.25 -7.97
CA LYS A 47 20.45 13.86 -9.23
C LYS A 47 20.88 13.01 -10.44
N PRO A 48 19.93 12.46 -11.24
CA PRO A 48 18.50 12.38 -10.95
C PRO A 48 18.26 11.58 -9.65
N GLU A 49 17.29 12.01 -8.85
CA GLU A 49 16.97 11.32 -7.60
C GLU A 49 16.57 9.88 -7.92
N LEU A 50 17.24 8.88 -7.33
CA LEU A 50 16.91 7.48 -7.52
C LEU A 50 16.99 6.76 -6.18
N THR A 51 15.88 6.17 -5.75
CA THR A 51 15.78 5.50 -4.47
C THR A 51 15.95 3.98 -4.60
N PRO A 52 16.35 3.26 -3.53
CA PRO A 52 16.45 1.81 -3.53
C PRO A 52 15.18 1.09 -4.02
N PHE A 53 14.01 1.59 -3.62
CA PHE A 53 12.72 1.00 -3.96
C PHE A 53 12.31 1.25 -5.42
N GLN A 54 12.86 2.27 -6.09
CA GLN A 54 12.67 2.51 -7.53
C GLN A 54 13.60 1.63 -8.35
N LEU A 55 14.87 1.57 -7.93
CA LEU A 55 15.90 0.87 -8.68
C LEU A 55 15.64 -0.64 -8.77
N ILE A 56 15.18 -1.29 -7.69
CA ILE A 56 14.97 -2.74 -7.73
C ILE A 56 13.87 -3.17 -8.73
N PRO A 57 12.66 -2.58 -8.74
CA PRO A 57 11.68 -2.84 -9.79
C PRO A 57 12.24 -2.57 -11.19
N TYR A 58 13.01 -1.49 -11.39
CA TYR A 58 13.60 -1.20 -12.70
C TYR A 58 14.59 -2.29 -13.14
N ILE A 59 15.46 -2.76 -12.24
CA ILE A 59 16.38 -3.88 -12.50
C ILE A 59 15.60 -5.15 -12.80
N PHE A 60 14.53 -5.42 -12.06
CA PHE A 60 13.67 -6.58 -12.30
C PHE A 60 13.08 -6.55 -13.71
N PHE A 61 12.46 -5.44 -14.12
CA PHE A 61 11.90 -5.32 -15.47
C PHE A 61 12.97 -5.36 -16.55
N ALA A 62 14.12 -4.72 -16.35
CA ALA A 62 15.24 -4.80 -17.29
C ALA A 62 15.69 -6.25 -17.50
N LYS A 63 15.83 -7.02 -16.41
CA LYS A 63 16.15 -8.45 -16.47
C LYS A 63 15.07 -9.24 -17.25
N GLU A 64 13.79 -9.06 -16.91
CA GLU A 64 12.72 -9.82 -17.56
C GLU A 64 12.62 -9.50 -19.06
N ILE A 65 12.82 -8.24 -19.45
CA ILE A 65 12.79 -7.83 -20.86
C ILE A 65 14.00 -8.35 -21.62
N LEU A 66 15.19 -8.33 -21.02
CA LEU A 66 16.42 -8.72 -21.70
C LEU A 66 16.60 -10.25 -21.79
N PHE A 67 16.22 -10.99 -20.74
CA PHE A 67 16.52 -12.42 -20.63
C PHE A 67 15.29 -13.33 -20.76
N ASN A 68 14.08 -12.83 -20.44
CA ASN A 68 12.84 -13.63 -20.39
C ASN A 68 11.72 -13.02 -21.25
N SER A 69 12.05 -12.34 -22.35
CA SER A 69 11.13 -11.46 -23.08
C SER A 69 9.82 -12.12 -23.53
N SER A 70 9.86 -13.37 -23.99
CA SER A 70 8.69 -14.11 -24.47
C SER A 70 7.73 -14.45 -23.32
N GLU A 71 8.27 -14.97 -22.22
CA GLU A 71 7.53 -15.27 -21.00
C GLU A 71 6.98 -13.98 -20.37
N PHE A 72 7.80 -12.93 -20.27
CA PHE A 72 7.38 -11.63 -19.77
C PHE A 72 6.16 -11.09 -20.53
N ARG A 73 6.19 -11.11 -21.87
CA ARG A 73 5.07 -10.68 -22.71
C ARG A 73 3.83 -11.53 -22.48
N ARG A 74 3.96 -12.86 -22.40
CA ARG A 74 2.85 -13.78 -22.14
C ARG A 74 2.21 -13.50 -20.77
N THR A 75 3.03 -13.35 -19.74
CA THR A 75 2.56 -13.12 -18.37
C THR A 75 1.90 -11.74 -18.24
N CYS A 76 2.50 -10.69 -18.81
CA CYS A 76 1.88 -9.36 -18.88
C CYS A 76 0.56 -9.37 -19.67
N ALA A 77 0.45 -10.17 -20.74
CA ALA A 77 -0.81 -10.32 -21.47
C ALA A 77 -1.90 -10.99 -20.64
N SER A 78 -1.53 -11.93 -19.75
CA SER A 78 -2.45 -12.58 -18.81
C SER A 78 -2.78 -11.73 -17.56
N PHE A 79 -2.14 -10.57 -17.39
CA PHE A 79 -2.33 -9.75 -16.20
C PHE A 79 -3.78 -9.24 -16.09
N PRO A 80 -4.52 -9.58 -15.02
CA PRO A 80 -5.98 -9.42 -14.99
C PRO A 80 -6.46 -7.97 -14.89
N VAL A 81 -5.60 -7.04 -14.44
CA VAL A 81 -5.95 -5.63 -14.22
C VAL A 81 -5.20 -4.67 -15.15
N LYS A 82 -4.73 -5.18 -16.30
CA LYS A 82 -4.01 -4.39 -17.32
C LYS A 82 -4.84 -3.23 -17.88
N THR A 83 -6.15 -3.40 -18.03
CA THR A 83 -7.04 -2.36 -18.58
C THR A 83 -7.16 -1.18 -17.62
N GLY A 84 -7.46 -1.43 -16.34
CA GLY A 84 -7.54 -0.38 -15.33
C GLY A 84 -6.20 0.33 -15.14
N LEU A 85 -5.09 -0.41 -15.20
CA LEU A 85 -3.75 0.18 -15.17
C LEU A 85 -3.52 1.12 -16.37
N LEU A 86 -3.88 0.69 -17.59
CA LEU A 86 -3.77 1.52 -18.79
C LEU A 86 -4.65 2.78 -18.69
N VAL A 87 -5.87 2.65 -18.17
CA VAL A 87 -6.79 3.79 -17.99
C VAL A 87 -6.22 4.80 -16.99
N ILE A 88 -5.60 4.34 -15.89
CA ILE A 88 -4.87 5.22 -14.96
C ILE A 88 -3.74 5.96 -15.67
N PHE A 89 -2.91 5.26 -16.45
CA PHE A 89 -1.82 5.88 -17.20
C PHE A 89 -2.36 6.96 -18.15
N ILE A 90 -3.40 6.63 -18.91
CA ILE A 90 -4.05 7.59 -19.82
C ILE A 90 -4.57 8.80 -19.03
N ALA A 91 -5.15 8.61 -17.84
CA ALA A 91 -5.62 9.72 -17.02
C ALA A 91 -4.51 10.68 -16.59
N TYR A 92 -3.37 10.16 -16.12
CA TYR A 92 -2.22 11.02 -15.77
C TYR A 92 -1.67 11.74 -17.01
N PHE A 93 -1.52 11.05 -18.13
CA PHE A 93 -1.00 11.65 -19.37
C PHE A 93 -1.95 12.72 -19.96
N LEU A 94 -3.26 12.45 -20.00
CA LEU A 94 -4.25 13.42 -20.47
C LEU A 94 -4.36 14.62 -19.54
N THR A 95 -4.25 14.40 -18.23
CA THR A 95 -4.18 15.49 -17.25
C THR A 95 -2.99 16.39 -17.53
N THR A 96 -1.80 15.83 -17.67
CA THR A 96 -0.57 16.59 -17.95
C THR A 96 -0.66 17.32 -19.29
N TYR A 97 -1.18 16.67 -20.33
CA TYR A 97 -1.42 17.30 -21.63
C TYR A 97 -2.42 18.47 -21.54
N SER A 98 -3.55 18.27 -20.88
CA SER A 98 -4.61 19.28 -20.74
C SER A 98 -4.15 20.50 -19.94
N ASN A 99 -3.15 20.33 -19.08
CA ASN A 99 -2.55 21.42 -18.30
C ASN A 99 -1.33 22.04 -19.00
N GLY A 100 -1.08 21.72 -20.27
CA GLY A 100 0.01 22.32 -21.05
C GLY A 100 1.42 21.80 -20.67
N GLY A 101 1.50 20.60 -20.10
CA GLY A 101 2.75 20.03 -19.59
C GLY A 101 3.83 19.86 -20.66
N ASN A 102 5.07 20.11 -20.26
CA ASN A 102 6.25 19.94 -21.10
C ASN A 102 6.85 18.52 -20.96
N SER A 103 7.99 18.25 -21.60
CA SER A 103 8.67 16.95 -21.54
C SER A 103 9.04 16.51 -20.12
N HIS A 104 9.37 17.44 -19.23
CA HIS A 104 9.64 17.16 -17.82
C HIS A 104 8.37 16.72 -17.07
N ASP A 105 7.24 17.35 -17.34
CA ASP A 105 5.96 17.00 -16.70
C ASP A 105 5.45 15.62 -17.14
N PHE A 106 5.63 15.29 -18.43
CA PHE A 106 5.36 13.94 -18.94
C PHE A 106 6.28 12.89 -18.33
N TYR A 107 7.57 13.20 -18.15
CA TYR A 107 8.49 12.32 -17.44
C TYR A 107 8.08 12.11 -15.98
N SER A 108 7.68 13.17 -15.28
CA SER A 108 7.18 13.10 -13.90
C SER A 108 5.90 12.25 -13.79
N SER A 109 4.98 12.40 -14.73
CA SER A 109 3.76 11.59 -14.84
C SER A 109 4.08 10.11 -15.07
N LEU A 110 4.97 9.82 -16.04
CA LEU A 110 5.41 8.47 -16.33
C LEU A 110 6.05 7.83 -15.10
N ARG A 111 6.98 8.55 -14.45
CA ARG A 111 7.67 8.09 -13.26
C ARG A 111 6.70 7.83 -12.11
N TYR A 112 5.76 8.72 -11.87
CA TYR A 112 4.73 8.53 -10.84
C TYR A 112 3.96 7.23 -11.05
N CYS A 113 3.50 6.98 -12.28
CA CYS A 113 2.78 5.76 -12.60
C CYS A 113 3.67 4.50 -12.48
N PHE A 114 4.93 4.60 -12.87
CA PHE A 114 5.90 3.51 -12.80
C PHE A 114 6.29 3.15 -11.37
N ASP A 115 6.41 4.14 -10.50
CA ASP A 115 6.81 3.90 -9.11
C ASP A 115 5.63 3.41 -8.28
N LYS A 116 4.42 3.85 -8.63
CA LYS A 116 3.21 3.61 -7.83
C LYS A 116 2.46 2.35 -8.21
N TYR A 117 2.18 2.16 -9.50
CA TYR A 117 1.26 1.11 -9.95
C TYR A 117 1.98 -0.07 -10.60
N ILE A 118 3.05 0.16 -11.38
CA ILE A 118 3.77 -0.91 -12.08
C ILE A 118 4.38 -1.98 -11.17
N PRO A 119 4.80 -1.73 -9.90
CA PRO A 119 5.32 -2.78 -9.04
C PRO A 119 4.34 -3.96 -8.83
N ILE A 120 3.02 -3.74 -9.01
CA ILE A 120 2.02 -4.81 -8.99
C ILE A 120 2.29 -5.91 -10.01
N ILE A 121 2.80 -5.53 -11.20
CA ILE A 121 3.09 -6.47 -12.28
C ILE A 121 4.32 -7.29 -11.92
N ALA A 122 5.33 -6.67 -11.33
CA ALA A 122 6.56 -7.36 -10.94
C ALA A 122 6.27 -8.48 -9.93
N VAL A 123 5.52 -8.19 -8.88
CA VAL A 123 5.14 -9.19 -7.88
C VAL A 123 4.16 -10.23 -8.44
N PHE A 124 3.27 -9.84 -9.37
CA PHE A 124 2.37 -10.77 -10.05
C PHE A 124 3.15 -11.80 -10.86
N ILE A 125 4.13 -11.36 -11.66
CA ILE A 125 5.00 -12.24 -12.46
C ILE A 125 5.69 -13.25 -11.55
N CYS A 126 6.31 -12.79 -10.46
CA CYS A 126 7.00 -13.70 -9.55
C CYS A 126 6.05 -14.66 -8.84
N ALA A 127 4.91 -14.17 -8.35
CA ALA A 127 3.97 -14.94 -7.55
C ALA A 127 3.32 -16.11 -8.33
N LYS A 128 3.19 -16.02 -9.66
CA LYS A 128 2.66 -17.12 -10.48
C LYS A 128 3.51 -18.40 -10.43
N ASP A 129 4.80 -18.28 -10.16
CA ASP A 129 5.73 -19.40 -10.26
C ASP A 129 6.13 -19.98 -8.88
N ILE A 130 5.54 -19.47 -7.79
CA ILE A 130 5.99 -19.78 -6.42
C ILE A 130 4.98 -20.70 -5.71
N ASP A 131 5.48 -21.57 -4.85
CA ASP A 131 4.66 -22.32 -3.90
C ASP A 131 4.20 -21.41 -2.75
N GLU A 132 2.88 -21.30 -2.57
CA GLU A 132 2.23 -20.51 -1.54
C GLU A 132 2.72 -20.85 -0.12
N LYS A 133 2.96 -22.13 0.18
CA LYS A 133 3.42 -22.60 1.49
C LYS A 133 4.83 -22.14 1.79
N ILE A 134 5.70 -22.13 0.79
CA ILE A 134 7.08 -21.65 0.95
C ILE A 134 7.06 -20.12 1.14
N LEU A 135 6.32 -19.40 0.31
CA LEU A 135 6.20 -17.95 0.41
C LEU A 135 5.67 -17.49 1.77
N THR A 136 4.56 -18.06 2.22
CA THR A 136 3.94 -17.74 3.52
C THR A 136 4.85 -18.06 4.69
N LYS A 137 5.65 -19.13 4.62
CA LYS A 137 6.64 -19.45 5.66
C LYS A 137 7.62 -18.29 5.85
N HIS A 138 8.17 -17.76 4.76
CA HIS A 138 9.13 -16.65 4.77
C HIS A 138 8.45 -15.32 5.15
N LEU A 139 7.30 -15.00 4.57
CA LEU A 139 6.56 -13.77 4.90
C LEU A 139 6.13 -13.74 6.36
N PHE A 140 5.60 -14.84 6.92
CA PHE A 140 5.20 -14.87 8.32
C PHE A 140 6.39 -14.75 9.26
N PHE A 141 7.53 -15.33 8.92
CA PHE A 141 8.76 -15.14 9.68
C PHE A 141 9.21 -13.67 9.65
N PHE A 142 9.16 -13.05 8.46
CA PHE A 142 9.42 -11.63 8.31
C PHE A 142 8.44 -10.77 9.10
N PHE A 143 7.13 -11.05 9.08
CA PHE A 143 6.12 -10.29 9.84
C PHE A 143 6.35 -10.32 11.34
N LEU A 144 6.82 -11.47 11.88
CA LEU A 144 7.19 -11.60 13.28
C LEU A 144 8.41 -10.74 13.61
N ILE A 145 9.46 -10.81 12.79
CA ILE A 145 10.67 -9.99 12.98
C ILE A 145 10.31 -8.50 12.89
N TYR A 146 9.61 -8.11 11.83
CA TYR A 146 9.27 -6.72 11.56
C TYR A 146 8.41 -6.12 12.69
N SER A 147 7.36 -6.83 13.12
CA SER A 147 6.56 -6.41 14.27
C SER A 147 7.35 -6.40 15.59
N GLY A 148 8.26 -7.37 15.77
CA GLY A 148 9.17 -7.42 16.91
C GLY A 148 10.10 -6.21 16.96
N CYS A 149 10.57 -5.73 15.81
CA CYS A 149 11.31 -4.48 15.71
C CYS A 149 10.49 -3.26 16.15
N GLY A 150 9.19 -3.24 15.85
CA GLY A 150 8.27 -2.23 16.38
C GLY A 150 8.14 -2.28 17.89
N LEU A 151 8.07 -3.47 18.49
CA LEU A 151 8.07 -3.60 19.94
C LEU A 151 9.39 -3.09 20.55
N LEU A 152 10.54 -3.37 19.92
CA LEU A 152 11.83 -2.83 20.36
C LEU A 152 11.87 -1.29 20.25
N GLU A 153 11.37 -0.72 19.15
CA GLU A 153 11.25 0.74 18.99
C GLU A 153 10.42 1.36 20.12
N TYR A 154 9.29 0.73 20.47
CA TYR A 154 8.43 1.16 21.57
C TYR A 154 9.14 1.07 22.94
N LEU A 155 9.76 -0.07 23.24
CA LEU A 155 10.41 -0.31 24.54
C LEU A 155 11.66 0.56 24.75
N LEU A 156 12.43 0.78 23.68
CA LEU A 156 13.66 1.57 23.73
C LEU A 156 13.40 3.06 23.54
N ASN A 157 12.17 3.45 23.18
CA ASN A 157 11.80 4.82 22.84
C ASN A 157 12.76 5.44 21.80
N HIS A 158 13.22 4.63 20.84
CA HIS A 158 14.17 5.03 19.81
C HIS A 158 14.11 4.09 18.60
N ASN A 159 14.19 4.65 17.39
CA ASN A 159 14.11 3.89 16.15
C ASN A 159 15.51 3.64 15.54
N TYR A 160 16.21 2.64 16.08
CA TYR A 160 17.54 2.25 15.61
C TYR A 160 17.56 1.77 14.16
N ILE A 161 16.52 1.09 13.68
CA ILE A 161 16.48 0.55 12.31
C ILE A 161 16.49 1.69 11.30
N ARG A 162 15.64 2.69 11.53
CA ARG A 162 15.58 3.88 10.68
C ARG A 162 16.89 4.65 10.72
N GLU A 163 17.54 4.75 11.88
CA GLU A 163 18.84 5.40 12.03
C GLU A 163 19.94 4.70 11.21
N ILE A 164 20.04 3.37 11.32
CA ILE A 164 21.00 2.56 10.55
C ILE A 164 20.82 2.78 9.05
N ILE A 165 19.58 2.77 8.59
CA ILE A 165 19.25 2.92 7.18
C ILE A 165 19.45 4.38 6.71
N ALA A 166 19.07 5.38 7.52
CA ALA A 166 19.25 6.80 7.20
C ALA A 166 20.73 7.21 7.12
N THR A 167 21.56 6.71 8.02
CA THR A 167 23.00 7.03 8.07
C THR A 167 23.79 6.37 6.94
N ALA A 168 23.22 5.39 6.25
CA ALA A 168 23.90 4.71 5.15
C ALA A 168 23.86 5.50 3.84
N PHE A 169 22.76 6.18 3.53
CA PHE A 169 22.54 6.76 2.20
C PHE A 169 22.72 8.29 2.17
N PRO A 170 23.36 8.84 1.12
CA PRO A 170 23.65 10.26 0.98
C PRO A 170 22.42 11.04 0.50
N SER A 171 21.42 11.17 1.38
CA SER A 171 20.29 12.09 1.22
C SER A 171 19.34 11.88 2.38
N THR A 172 19.41 12.74 3.38
CA THR A 172 18.19 13.16 4.06
C THR A 172 18.15 14.67 3.84
N LYS A 173 17.07 15.20 3.25
CA LYS A 173 16.90 16.65 3.22
C LYS A 173 17.07 17.14 4.67
N ASN A 174 18.07 17.98 4.93
CA ASN A 174 18.42 18.49 6.26
C ASN A 174 17.27 19.23 6.97
N THR A 175 16.14 19.42 6.29
CA THR A 175 14.94 20.14 6.73
C THR A 175 13.71 19.26 6.93
N ASP A 176 13.76 17.96 6.62
CA ASP A 176 12.59 17.11 6.85
C ASP A 176 12.47 16.82 8.35
N MET A 177 11.30 17.07 8.95
CA MET A 177 11.00 16.86 10.39
C MET A 177 11.26 15.41 10.87
N PHE A 178 11.61 14.53 9.94
CA PHE A 178 11.80 13.09 10.07
C PHE A 178 13.11 12.58 9.43
N GLY A 179 14.10 13.48 9.19
CA GLY A 179 15.51 13.14 8.94
C GLY A 179 16.22 12.65 10.22
N PRO A 180 17.56 12.58 10.28
CA PRO A 180 18.32 12.14 11.46
C PRO A 180 17.94 12.91 12.73
N ALA A 181 17.61 14.21 12.59
CA ALA A 181 17.14 15.08 13.66
C ALA A 181 15.69 14.81 14.13
N GLY A 182 14.90 14.06 13.35
CA GLY A 182 13.52 13.66 13.63
C GLY A 182 13.36 12.27 14.23
N ILE A 183 14.44 11.47 14.26
CA ILE A 183 14.49 10.11 14.84
C ILE A 183 14.15 10.14 16.34
N THR A 184 14.46 11.25 17.02
CA THR A 184 14.09 11.49 18.42
C THR A 184 12.85 12.37 18.59
N LYS A 185 12.55 13.30 17.66
CA LYS A 185 11.41 14.23 17.80
C LYS A 185 10.04 13.62 17.46
N GLY A 186 9.97 12.56 16.64
CA GLY A 186 8.70 11.90 16.29
C GLY A 186 7.99 11.20 17.46
N LEU A 187 8.73 10.88 18.54
CA LEU A 187 8.19 10.34 19.79
C LEU A 187 7.63 11.44 20.73
N TYR A 188 8.01 12.69 20.50
CA TYR A 188 7.68 13.86 21.33
C TYR A 188 6.89 14.94 20.57
N SER A 189 6.32 14.65 19.40
CA SER A 189 5.31 15.55 18.83
C SER A 189 4.17 15.66 19.84
N SER A 190 3.68 16.88 20.06
CA SER A 190 2.74 17.35 21.11
C SER A 190 1.41 16.59 21.30
N SER A 191 1.24 15.40 20.70
CA SER A 191 0.10 14.49 20.84
C SER A 191 0.46 13.24 21.69
N TRP A 192 0.43 13.39 23.02
CA TRP A 192 0.08 12.42 24.09
C TRP A 192 0.43 10.91 24.07
N ARG A 193 1.03 10.27 23.05
CA ARG A 193 1.40 8.83 23.09
C ARG A 193 2.61 8.48 22.21
N PRO A 194 3.58 7.66 22.70
CA PRO A 194 4.63 7.13 21.84
C PRO A 194 4.03 6.23 20.76
N ARG A 195 4.39 6.49 19.49
CA ARG A 195 3.92 5.73 18.31
C ARG A 195 5.12 5.16 17.56
N ILE A 196 5.01 3.91 17.15
CA ILE A 196 6.07 3.25 16.36
C ILE A 196 5.93 3.57 14.87
N SER A 197 7.05 3.51 14.14
CA SER A 197 7.11 3.81 12.70
C SER A 197 7.99 2.84 11.90
N ILE A 198 8.90 2.11 12.58
CA ILE A 198 9.85 1.11 12.08
C ILE A 198 10.66 1.64 10.90
N THR A 199 10.22 1.40 9.67
CA THR A 199 10.88 1.85 8.43
C THR A 199 9.98 2.73 7.58
N THR A 200 8.79 3.10 8.05
CA THR A 200 7.88 3.97 7.31
C THR A 200 8.11 5.44 7.65
N LYS A 201 7.68 6.33 6.74
CA LYS A 201 7.78 7.78 6.97
C LYS A 201 6.96 8.22 8.18
N HIS A 202 5.79 7.61 8.38
CA HIS A 202 4.77 8.06 9.33
C HIS A 202 4.03 6.88 9.98
N PRO A 203 3.63 6.94 11.26
CA PRO A 203 2.90 5.85 11.93
C PRO A 203 1.60 5.43 11.23
N THR A 204 0.90 6.35 10.57
CA THR A 204 -0.27 6.05 9.72
C THR A 204 0.08 5.18 8.51
N ALA A 205 1.24 5.42 7.89
CA ALA A 205 1.74 4.58 6.79
C ALA A 205 2.10 3.17 7.30
N LEU A 206 2.78 3.08 8.46
CA LEU A 206 3.03 1.80 9.13
C LEU A 206 1.72 1.07 9.44
N GLY A 207 0.73 1.76 9.99
CA GLY A 207 -0.58 1.20 10.27
C GLY A 207 -1.23 0.58 9.03
N THR A 208 -1.10 1.22 7.86
CA THR A 208 -1.60 0.66 6.58
C THR A 208 -0.88 -0.62 6.19
N LEU A 209 0.46 -0.61 6.28
CA LEU A 209 1.30 -1.76 5.96
C LEU A 209 0.95 -2.95 6.86
N LEU A 210 0.91 -2.73 8.19
CA LEU A 210 0.59 -3.76 9.17
C LEU A 210 -0.85 -4.27 8.99
N SER A 211 -1.80 -3.40 8.64
CA SER A 211 -3.17 -3.81 8.29
C SER A 211 -3.20 -4.70 7.05
N THR A 212 -2.39 -4.38 6.04
CA THR A 212 -2.25 -5.21 4.83
C THR A 212 -1.69 -6.59 5.18
N MET A 213 -0.63 -6.64 5.99
CA MET A 213 -0.03 -7.90 6.47
C MET A 213 -0.99 -8.70 7.35
N PHE A 214 -1.77 -8.03 8.19
CA PHE A 214 -2.77 -8.66 9.05
C PHE A 214 -3.85 -9.32 8.20
N LEU A 215 -4.43 -8.61 7.24
CA LEU A 215 -5.47 -9.14 6.36
C LEU A 215 -4.93 -10.19 5.38
N PHE A 216 -3.67 -10.07 4.96
CA PHE A 216 -2.95 -11.15 4.27
C PHE A 216 -2.98 -12.42 5.10
N THR A 217 -2.57 -12.32 6.37
CA THR A 217 -2.48 -13.47 7.28
C THR A 217 -3.86 -14.00 7.68
N LEU A 218 -4.86 -13.13 7.84
CA LEU A 218 -6.21 -13.48 8.28
C LEU A 218 -6.89 -14.46 7.32
N ALA A 219 -6.65 -14.31 6.00
CA ALA A 219 -7.20 -15.18 4.98
C ALA A 219 -6.78 -16.65 5.14
N TYR A 220 -5.63 -16.92 5.77
CA TYR A 220 -5.12 -18.27 6.02
C TYR A 220 -5.80 -18.95 7.21
N LEU A 221 -6.54 -18.22 8.06
CA LEU A 221 -7.07 -18.77 9.31
C LEU A 221 -8.03 -19.96 9.08
N LYS A 222 -8.82 -19.92 7.99
CA LYS A 222 -9.78 -20.99 7.64
C LYS A 222 -9.08 -22.26 7.17
N ILE A 223 -8.08 -22.14 6.30
CA ILE A 223 -7.38 -23.27 5.66
C ILE A 223 -6.20 -23.78 6.50
N ALA A 224 -5.80 -23.03 7.54
CA ALA A 224 -4.64 -23.35 8.34
C ALA A 224 -4.70 -24.77 8.94
N PRO A 225 -5.82 -25.29 9.45
CA PRO A 225 -5.88 -26.67 9.96
C PRO A 225 -5.46 -27.74 8.95
N GLU A 226 -5.65 -27.48 7.65
CA GLU A 226 -5.42 -28.46 6.59
C GLU A 226 -4.06 -28.26 5.89
N LYS A 227 -3.66 -27.00 5.64
CA LYS A 227 -2.51 -26.69 4.79
C LYS A 227 -1.33 -26.01 5.52
N PHE A 228 -1.55 -25.45 6.70
CA PHE A 228 -0.57 -24.61 7.41
C PHE A 228 -0.49 -24.95 8.91
N ASP A 229 0.32 -24.19 9.66
CA ASP A 229 0.34 -24.28 11.11
C ASP A 229 -0.59 -23.20 11.70
N ILE A 230 -1.75 -23.63 12.20
CA ILE A 230 -2.74 -22.73 12.82
C ILE A 230 -2.20 -21.98 14.04
N LYS A 231 -1.28 -22.58 14.82
CA LYS A 231 -0.65 -21.89 15.96
C LYS A 231 0.21 -20.76 15.45
N LYS A 232 1.02 -21.01 14.41
CA LYS A 232 1.85 -19.98 13.77
C LYS A 232 0.98 -18.84 13.21
N VAL A 233 -0.11 -19.14 12.49
CA VAL A 233 -1.03 -18.13 11.96
C VAL A 233 -1.59 -17.25 13.07
N LYS A 234 -2.08 -17.85 14.17
CA LYS A 234 -2.61 -17.11 15.32
C LYS A 234 -1.57 -16.22 16.00
N ILE A 235 -0.34 -16.70 16.17
CA ILE A 235 0.76 -15.92 16.74
C ILE A 235 1.07 -14.70 15.86
N VAL A 236 1.18 -14.90 14.54
CA VAL A 236 1.44 -13.81 13.59
C VAL A 236 0.32 -12.77 13.64
N LEU A 237 -0.95 -13.20 13.65
CA LEU A 237 -2.10 -12.29 13.80
C LEU A 237 -2.06 -11.49 15.11
N ALA A 238 -1.78 -12.14 16.24
CA ALA A 238 -1.71 -11.48 17.54
C ALA A 238 -0.58 -10.43 17.59
N VAL A 239 0.60 -10.78 17.06
CA VAL A 239 1.75 -9.87 17.00
C VAL A 239 1.48 -8.69 16.07
N LEU A 240 0.88 -8.92 14.90
CA LEU A 240 0.49 -7.85 13.97
C LEU A 240 -0.59 -6.94 14.57
N ALA A 241 -1.60 -7.49 15.24
CA ALA A 241 -2.62 -6.69 15.93
C ALA A 241 -2.00 -5.79 17.02
N GLY A 242 -1.06 -6.34 17.81
CA GLY A 242 -0.29 -5.56 18.78
C GLY A 242 0.50 -4.42 18.11
N ALA A 243 1.22 -4.71 17.02
CA ALA A 243 1.96 -3.70 16.29
C ALA A 243 1.05 -2.60 15.69
N VAL A 244 -0.15 -2.94 15.23
CA VAL A 244 -1.12 -1.95 14.73
C VAL A 244 -1.58 -1.02 15.85
N ILE A 245 -1.86 -1.56 17.03
CA ILE A 245 -2.21 -0.75 18.21
C ILE A 245 -1.06 0.20 18.55
N LEU A 246 0.19 -0.30 18.57
CA LEU A 246 1.38 0.51 18.85
C LEU A 246 1.65 1.58 17.78
N SER A 247 1.23 1.37 16.53
CA SER A 247 1.33 2.41 15.48
C SER A 247 0.46 3.64 15.80
N GLY A 248 -0.55 3.50 16.67
CA GLY A 248 -1.42 4.59 17.06
C GLY A 248 -2.31 5.16 15.95
N SER A 249 -2.44 4.46 14.81
CA SER A 249 -3.28 4.88 13.69
C SER A 249 -4.73 4.40 13.88
N ARG A 250 -5.65 5.34 14.13
CA ARG A 250 -7.10 5.07 14.25
C ARG A 250 -7.65 4.47 12.96
N THR A 251 -7.24 5.00 11.80
CA THR A 251 -7.65 4.50 10.48
C THR A 251 -7.23 3.05 10.26
N ALA A 252 -5.99 2.68 10.64
CA ALA A 252 -5.51 1.31 10.53
C ALA A 252 -6.32 0.34 11.41
N LEU A 253 -6.63 0.72 12.66
CA LEU A 253 -7.49 -0.07 13.54
C LEU A 253 -8.89 -0.27 12.94
N GLY A 254 -9.50 0.81 12.44
CA GLY A 254 -10.79 0.73 11.73
C GLY A 254 -10.75 -0.18 10.50
N CYS A 255 -9.65 -0.11 9.74
CA CYS A 255 -9.41 -0.94 8.56
C CYS A 255 -9.30 -2.44 8.90
N ILE A 256 -8.56 -2.81 9.96
CA ILE A 256 -8.47 -4.20 10.41
C ILE A 256 -9.81 -4.70 10.95
N LEU A 257 -10.52 -3.87 11.71
CA LEU A 257 -11.84 -4.22 12.23
C LEU A 257 -12.82 -4.49 11.08
N LEU A 258 -12.92 -3.55 10.13
CA LEU A 258 -13.79 -3.69 8.96
C LEU A 258 -13.39 -4.89 8.10
N GLY A 259 -12.10 -5.07 7.83
CA GLY A 259 -11.60 -6.23 7.09
C GLY A 259 -11.91 -7.55 7.80
N SER A 260 -11.81 -7.60 9.12
CA SER A 260 -12.19 -8.78 9.92
C SER A 260 -13.69 -9.05 9.85
N LEU A 261 -14.53 -8.00 9.93
CA LEU A 261 -15.98 -8.12 9.76
C LEU A 261 -16.33 -8.66 8.36
N ILE A 262 -15.72 -8.12 7.30
CA ILE A 262 -15.89 -8.62 5.93
C ILE A 262 -15.49 -10.10 5.84
N TYR A 263 -14.32 -10.46 6.38
CA TYR A 263 -13.82 -11.83 6.36
C TYR A 263 -14.79 -12.82 7.00
N PHE A 264 -15.22 -12.58 8.24
CA PHE A 264 -16.14 -13.47 8.93
C PHE A 264 -17.52 -13.50 8.26
N THR A 265 -17.97 -12.38 7.72
CA THR A 265 -19.27 -12.27 7.00
C THR A 265 -19.27 -13.04 5.68
N MET A 266 -18.13 -13.08 4.99
CA MET A 266 -17.97 -13.87 3.76
C MET A 266 -18.07 -15.38 4.03
N GLN A 267 -17.77 -15.84 5.24
CA GLN A 267 -17.91 -17.25 5.62
C GLN A 267 -19.33 -17.66 5.99
N LEU A 268 -20.24 -16.70 6.18
CA LEU A 268 -21.63 -16.97 6.50
C LEU A 268 -22.43 -17.37 5.26
N SER A 269 -23.46 -18.22 5.46
CA SER A 269 -24.47 -18.49 4.44
C SER A 269 -25.25 -17.22 4.08
N LEU A 270 -25.83 -17.16 2.87
CA LEU A 270 -26.48 -15.95 2.35
C LEU A 270 -27.48 -15.31 3.33
N LYS A 271 -28.33 -16.12 3.98
CA LYS A 271 -29.31 -15.63 4.98
C LYS A 271 -28.63 -15.00 6.20
N LYS A 272 -27.62 -15.68 6.76
CA LYS A 272 -26.85 -15.20 7.91
C LYS A 272 -26.01 -13.96 7.56
N ARG A 273 -25.50 -13.91 6.32
CA ARG A 273 -24.77 -12.77 5.78
C ARG A 273 -25.65 -11.52 5.69
N LEU A 274 -26.86 -11.64 5.13
CA LEU A 274 -27.81 -10.53 5.07
C LEU A 274 -28.17 -10.04 6.47
N PHE A 275 -28.44 -10.95 7.40
CA PHE A 275 -28.71 -10.60 8.80
C PHE A 275 -27.52 -9.88 9.45
N ALA A 276 -26.29 -10.37 9.26
CA ALA A 276 -25.08 -9.73 9.78
C ALA A 276 -24.90 -8.31 9.23
N ILE A 277 -25.13 -8.09 7.93
CA ILE A 277 -25.06 -6.75 7.31
C ILE A 277 -26.09 -5.81 7.93
N ILE A 278 -27.33 -6.25 8.10
CA ILE A 278 -28.39 -5.45 8.76
C ILE A 278 -27.98 -5.12 10.19
N PHE A 279 -27.45 -6.12 10.92
CA PHE A 279 -27.01 -5.94 12.30
C PHE A 279 -25.83 -4.95 12.42
N TYR A 280 -24.86 -5.01 11.51
CA TYR A 280 -23.77 -4.03 11.45
C TYR A 280 -24.29 -2.64 11.11
N GLY A 281 -25.24 -2.52 10.19
CA GLY A 281 -25.90 -1.26 9.87
C GLY A 281 -26.60 -0.67 11.09
N PHE A 282 -27.30 -1.50 11.87
CA PHE A 282 -27.93 -1.09 13.12
C PHE A 282 -26.89 -0.63 14.15
N ILE A 283 -25.81 -1.39 14.37
CA ILE A 283 -24.72 -0.98 15.27
C ILE A 283 -24.10 0.35 14.81
N ALA A 284 -23.83 0.50 13.51
CA ALA A 284 -23.25 1.72 12.96
C ALA A 284 -24.16 2.94 13.18
N LEU A 285 -25.48 2.78 13.03
CA LEU A 285 -26.46 3.84 13.33
C LEU A 285 -26.52 4.18 14.82
N GLN A 286 -26.37 3.20 15.71
CA GLN A 286 -26.35 3.46 17.16
C GLN A 286 -25.04 4.14 17.59
N LEU A 287 -23.92 3.80 16.95
CA LEU A 287 -22.61 4.38 17.24
C LEU A 287 -22.35 5.70 16.51
N SER A 288 -23.18 6.07 15.52
CA SER A 288 -22.93 7.28 14.74
C SER A 288 -23.03 8.56 15.57
N SER A 289 -23.93 8.61 16.56
CA SER A 289 -24.03 9.75 17.48
C SER A 289 -22.76 9.90 18.33
N PHE A 290 -22.28 8.80 18.93
CA PHE A 290 -21.04 8.78 19.70
C PHE A 290 -19.81 9.15 18.84
N ALA A 291 -19.78 8.67 17.60
CA ALA A 291 -18.74 9.05 16.66
C ALA A 291 -18.78 10.55 16.35
N LEU A 292 -19.97 11.11 16.06
CA LEU A 292 -20.15 12.54 15.80
C LEU A 292 -19.71 13.39 16.99
N GLU A 293 -20.10 13.04 18.21
CA GLU A 293 -19.66 13.72 19.44
C GLU A 293 -18.12 13.67 19.61
N SER A 294 -17.51 12.50 19.37
CA SER A 294 -16.05 12.35 19.43
C SER A 294 -15.29 13.13 18.34
N PHE A 295 -15.95 13.50 17.23
CA PHE A 295 -15.39 14.32 16.16
C PHE A 295 -15.65 15.83 16.33
N GLU A 296 -16.48 16.22 17.30
CA GLU A 296 -16.71 17.62 17.69
C GLU A 296 -15.66 18.11 18.71
N GLU A 297 -15.06 17.22 19.50
CA GLU A 297 -13.96 17.56 20.40
C GLU A 297 -12.70 17.99 19.61
N LYS A 298 -12.23 19.23 19.87
CA LYS A 298 -11.11 19.89 19.19
C LYS A 298 -9.72 19.34 19.54
N GLU A 299 -9.55 18.02 19.61
CA GLU A 299 -8.24 17.42 19.83
C GLU A 299 -7.59 17.01 18.49
N GLY A 300 -7.03 18.00 17.78
CA GLY A 300 -5.98 17.86 16.77
C GLY A 300 -6.28 17.07 15.49
N GLY A 301 -6.18 17.72 14.33
CA GLY A 301 -5.95 17.05 13.04
C GLY A 301 -7.12 16.37 12.33
N SER A 302 -8.27 16.20 12.98
CA SER A 302 -9.41 15.48 12.39
C SER A 302 -10.74 15.80 13.09
N SER A 303 -11.15 17.07 13.07
CA SER A 303 -12.53 17.44 13.43
C SER A 303 -13.48 17.33 12.24
N LEU A 304 -14.78 17.17 12.51
CA LEU A 304 -15.81 17.20 11.46
C LEU A 304 -15.80 18.54 10.69
N SER A 305 -15.61 19.64 11.42
CA SER A 305 -15.56 21.00 10.86
C SER A 305 -14.40 21.18 9.87
N LEU A 306 -13.23 20.63 10.19
CA LEU A 306 -12.07 20.63 9.30
C LEU A 306 -12.38 19.87 8.00
N ARG A 307 -12.99 18.68 8.09
CA ARG A 307 -13.35 17.90 6.89
C ARG A 307 -14.40 18.61 6.02
N GLN A 308 -15.34 19.33 6.63
CA GLN A 308 -16.29 20.16 5.90
C GLN A 308 -15.61 21.32 5.18
N GLN A 309 -14.65 21.98 5.83
CA GLN A 309 -13.84 23.03 5.20
C GLN A 309 -13.00 22.49 4.04
N GLN A 310 -12.31 21.35 4.23
CA GLN A 310 -11.55 20.67 3.18
C GLN A 310 -12.43 20.28 1.99
N LEU A 311 -13.65 19.79 2.24
CA LEU A 311 -14.61 19.47 1.19
C LEU A 311 -15.07 20.74 0.45
N LEU A 312 -15.46 21.79 1.17
CA LEU A 312 -15.90 23.04 0.57
C LEU A 312 -14.79 23.65 -0.32
N PHE A 313 -13.57 23.70 0.21
CA PHE A 313 -12.40 24.14 -0.54
C PHE A 313 -12.20 23.31 -1.80
N THR A 314 -12.22 21.97 -1.67
CA THR A 314 -12.08 21.07 -2.81
C THR A 314 -13.14 21.34 -3.88
N LEU A 315 -14.39 21.58 -3.49
CA LEU A 315 -15.49 21.84 -4.42
C LEU A 315 -15.32 23.15 -5.19
N ILE A 316 -14.82 24.21 -4.53
CA ILE A 316 -14.56 25.50 -5.16
C ILE A 316 -13.48 25.36 -6.23
N GLU A 317 -12.33 24.82 -5.86
CA GLU A 317 -11.21 24.61 -6.79
C GLU A 317 -11.59 23.63 -7.92
N PHE A 318 -12.26 22.52 -7.58
CA PHE A 318 -12.72 21.54 -8.57
C PHE A 318 -13.67 22.15 -9.62
N ALA A 319 -14.48 23.15 -9.26
CA ALA A 319 -15.39 23.81 -10.20
C ALA A 319 -14.64 24.52 -11.34
N GLU A 320 -13.39 24.95 -11.13
CA GLU A 320 -12.57 25.61 -12.15
C GLU A 320 -12.04 24.63 -13.20
N ARG A 321 -11.61 23.43 -12.78
CA ARG A 321 -11.06 22.39 -13.66
C ARG A 321 -11.60 20.99 -13.36
N PRO A 322 -12.90 20.72 -13.62
CA PRO A 322 -13.55 19.51 -13.14
C PRO A 322 -13.12 18.23 -13.85
N VAL A 323 -12.74 18.30 -15.14
CA VAL A 323 -12.49 17.10 -15.94
C VAL A 323 -11.11 16.52 -15.67
N PHE A 324 -10.07 17.35 -15.80
CA PHE A 324 -8.66 16.95 -15.74
C PHE A 324 -7.89 17.51 -14.55
N GLY A 325 -8.55 18.27 -13.66
CA GLY A 325 -7.87 18.90 -12.53
C GLY A 325 -6.81 19.92 -12.95
N HIS A 326 -5.99 20.32 -11.99
CA HIS A 326 -4.98 21.37 -12.14
C HIS A 326 -3.59 20.85 -12.51
N GLY A 327 -3.42 19.53 -12.61
CA GLY A 327 -2.15 18.90 -12.93
C GLY A 327 -1.57 18.13 -11.75
N LEU A 328 -0.65 17.22 -12.08
CA LEU A 328 0.01 16.36 -11.10
C LEU A 328 0.73 17.21 -10.03
N TYR A 329 0.54 16.85 -8.76
CA TYR A 329 1.14 17.50 -7.59
C TYR A 329 0.69 18.93 -7.33
N PHE A 330 -0.38 19.42 -7.96
CA PHE A 330 -0.94 20.75 -7.65
C PHE A 330 -1.21 20.92 -6.15
N THR A 331 -1.81 19.92 -5.51
CA THR A 331 -2.08 19.98 -4.07
C THR A 331 -0.79 20.06 -3.24
N ASN A 332 0.26 19.31 -3.62
CA ASN A 332 1.52 19.30 -2.86
C ASN A 332 2.42 20.52 -3.12
N HIS A 333 2.44 21.03 -4.35
CA HIS A 333 3.37 22.08 -4.79
C HIS A 333 2.76 23.48 -4.82
N THR A 334 1.43 23.59 -4.80
CA THR A 334 0.75 24.89 -4.81
C THR A 334 0.00 25.10 -3.50
N ILE A 335 -0.84 24.15 -3.09
CA ILE A 335 -1.73 24.33 -1.94
C ILE A 335 -0.97 24.11 -0.61
N LEU A 336 -0.15 23.07 -0.55
CA LEU A 336 0.59 22.68 0.66
C LEU A 336 2.03 23.20 0.70
N ALA A 337 2.45 23.96 -0.32
CA ALA A 337 3.81 24.51 -0.39
C ALA A 337 4.05 25.52 0.73
N SER A 338 5.21 25.42 1.36
CA SER A 338 5.71 26.37 2.35
C SER A 338 6.68 27.35 1.69
N ASP A 339 6.62 28.61 2.10
CA ASP A 339 7.66 29.61 1.84
C ASP A 339 8.96 29.26 2.60
N ASP A 340 10.02 30.02 2.34
CA ASP A 340 11.33 29.83 2.95
C ASP A 340 11.32 30.01 4.48
N ASP A 341 10.29 30.66 5.03
CA ASP A 341 10.06 30.85 6.47
C ASP A 341 9.16 29.75 7.10
N GLY A 342 8.72 28.77 6.30
CA GLY A 342 7.90 27.65 6.73
C GLY A 342 6.39 27.92 6.81
N ASN A 343 5.94 29.10 6.39
CA ASN A 343 4.51 29.44 6.27
C ASN A 343 3.98 28.92 4.94
N ARG A 344 2.74 28.39 4.90
CA ARG A 344 2.17 27.97 3.60
C ARG A 344 1.97 29.19 2.70
N MET A 345 2.43 29.11 1.44
CA MET A 345 2.51 30.25 0.51
C MET A 345 1.14 30.84 0.14
N TYR A 346 0.07 30.04 0.18
CA TYR A 346 -1.23 30.46 -0.36
C TYR A 346 -2.39 30.39 0.64
N TYR A 347 -2.34 29.50 1.65
CA TYR A 347 -3.52 29.24 2.50
C TYR A 347 -3.16 28.95 3.96
N SER A 348 -4.08 29.28 4.89
CA SER A 348 -3.85 29.11 6.31
C SER A 348 -3.64 27.64 6.68
N LYS A 349 -2.74 27.40 7.65
CA LYS A 349 -2.38 26.07 8.17
C LYS A 349 -3.58 25.34 8.78
N GLU A 350 -4.56 26.10 9.27
CA GLU A 350 -5.75 25.63 9.99
C GLU A 350 -6.85 25.13 9.04
N GLU A 351 -6.98 25.70 7.84
CA GLU A 351 -8.07 25.35 6.90
C GLU A 351 -7.73 24.17 5.98
N THR A 352 -6.44 23.97 5.71
CA THR A 352 -6.00 22.97 4.72
C THR A 352 -5.50 21.69 5.37
N GLU A 353 -4.95 21.73 6.59
CA GLU A 353 -4.42 20.61 7.41
C GLU A 353 -4.12 19.29 6.65
N GLY A 354 -3.39 19.39 5.53
CA GLY A 354 -2.93 18.24 4.75
C GLY A 354 -3.95 17.54 3.83
N LEU A 355 -5.17 18.07 3.62
CA LEU A 355 -6.19 17.55 2.68
C LEU A 355 -6.24 16.01 2.65
N GLU A 356 -6.27 15.37 3.82
CA GLU A 356 -5.74 14.01 4.00
C GLU A 356 -6.45 12.92 3.18
N SER A 357 -7.63 13.14 2.62
CA SER A 357 -8.33 12.13 1.80
C SER A 357 -7.81 12.08 0.36
N ILE A 358 -7.64 10.87 -0.18
CA ILE A 358 -7.34 10.68 -1.61
C ILE A 358 -8.39 11.33 -2.51
N VAL A 359 -9.65 11.48 -2.02
CA VAL A 359 -10.74 12.08 -2.78
C VAL A 359 -10.41 13.53 -3.12
N PHE A 360 -9.86 14.28 -2.16
CA PHE A 360 -9.51 15.69 -2.36
C PHE A 360 -8.33 15.82 -3.33
N TYR A 361 -7.22 15.13 -3.05
CA TYR A 361 -6.05 15.10 -3.93
C TYR A 361 -6.37 14.68 -5.36
N THR A 362 -7.18 13.63 -5.53
CA THR A 362 -7.52 13.09 -6.85
C THR A 362 -8.35 14.09 -7.64
N LEU A 363 -9.38 14.68 -7.03
CA LEU A 363 -10.25 15.62 -7.71
C LEU A 363 -9.50 16.91 -8.08
N LEU A 364 -8.61 17.39 -7.23
CA LEU A 364 -7.84 18.60 -7.49
C LEU A 364 -6.72 18.39 -8.52
N ASP A 365 -5.94 17.32 -8.38
CA ASP A 365 -4.75 17.09 -9.22
C ASP A 365 -5.13 16.50 -10.59
N ILE A 366 -6.03 15.51 -10.63
CA ILE A 366 -6.33 14.72 -11.85
C ILE A 366 -7.82 14.69 -12.24
N GLY A 367 -8.67 15.45 -11.55
CA GLY A 367 -10.06 15.68 -11.91
C GLY A 367 -10.97 14.45 -11.82
N LEU A 368 -12.19 14.60 -12.34
CA LEU A 368 -13.19 13.53 -12.40
C LEU A 368 -12.71 12.35 -13.25
N PHE A 369 -11.95 12.62 -14.32
CA PHE A 369 -11.42 11.57 -15.18
C PHE A 369 -10.43 10.67 -14.42
N GLY A 370 -9.52 11.27 -13.64
CA GLY A 370 -8.62 10.53 -12.76
C GLY A 370 -9.35 9.75 -11.66
N ALA A 371 -10.39 10.34 -11.06
CA ALA A 371 -11.23 9.65 -10.08
C ALA A 371 -11.92 8.41 -10.67
N LEU A 372 -12.50 8.52 -11.87
CA LEU A 372 -13.08 7.40 -12.59
C LEU A 372 -12.03 6.33 -12.94
N ALA A 373 -10.83 6.74 -13.33
CA ALA A 373 -9.73 5.81 -13.61
C ALA A 373 -9.34 4.98 -12.38
N LEU A 374 -9.26 5.59 -11.20
CA LEU A 374 -9.02 4.88 -9.94
C LEU A 374 -10.15 3.91 -9.60
N LEU A 375 -11.41 4.31 -9.79
CA LEU A 375 -12.57 3.43 -9.58
C LEU A 375 -12.53 2.22 -10.51
N ILE A 376 -12.17 2.41 -11.79
CA ILE A 376 -12.03 1.32 -12.75
C ILE A 376 -10.89 0.38 -12.32
N PHE A 377 -9.74 0.91 -11.90
CA PHE A 377 -8.59 0.11 -11.51
C PHE A 377 -8.86 -0.77 -10.29
N TYR A 378 -9.30 -0.17 -9.18
CA TYR A 378 -9.62 -0.92 -7.97
C TYR A 378 -10.89 -1.78 -8.14
N GLY A 379 -11.87 -1.31 -8.91
CA GLY A 379 -13.06 -2.07 -9.27
C GLY A 379 -12.72 -3.33 -10.06
N GLN A 380 -11.78 -3.26 -11.00
CA GLN A 380 -11.31 -4.42 -11.76
C GLN A 380 -10.60 -5.45 -10.87
N MET A 381 -9.80 -5.01 -9.89
CA MET A 381 -9.19 -5.91 -8.89
C MET A 381 -10.27 -6.66 -8.09
N LEU A 382 -11.21 -5.93 -7.50
CA LEU A 382 -12.30 -6.52 -6.72
C LEU A 382 -13.14 -7.48 -7.56
N PHE A 383 -13.49 -7.08 -8.78
CA PHE A 383 -14.23 -7.92 -9.71
C PHE A 383 -13.48 -9.21 -10.04
N TYR A 384 -12.17 -9.12 -10.31
CA TYR A 384 -11.35 -10.29 -10.64
C TYR A 384 -11.32 -11.30 -9.49
N PHE A 385 -11.04 -10.86 -8.25
CA PHE A 385 -11.04 -11.73 -7.08
C PHE A 385 -12.43 -12.30 -6.82
N TYR A 386 -13.48 -11.49 -6.90
CA TYR A 386 -14.85 -11.95 -6.71
C TYR A 386 -15.26 -13.00 -7.74
N ARG A 387 -14.95 -12.79 -9.02
CA ARG A 387 -15.26 -13.71 -10.13
C ARG A 387 -14.64 -15.09 -9.90
N HIS A 388 -13.41 -15.13 -9.40
CA HIS A 388 -12.63 -16.37 -9.23
C HIS A 388 -12.63 -16.93 -7.81
N ARG A 389 -13.51 -16.44 -6.92
CA ARG A 389 -13.65 -16.92 -5.54
C ARG A 389 -13.95 -18.41 -5.39
N LYS A 390 -14.43 -19.06 -6.45
CA LYS A 390 -14.74 -20.50 -6.46
C LYS A 390 -13.52 -21.36 -6.81
N ALA A 391 -12.56 -20.83 -7.58
CA ALA A 391 -11.34 -21.56 -7.90
C ALA A 391 -10.46 -21.69 -6.65
N ASN A 392 -10.27 -20.57 -5.94
CA ASN A 392 -9.53 -20.58 -4.69
C ASN A 392 -10.10 -19.53 -3.72
N GLU A 393 -10.89 -20.01 -2.77
CA GLU A 393 -11.68 -19.15 -1.87
C GLU A 393 -10.78 -18.26 -0.99
N HIS A 394 -9.68 -18.80 -0.45
CA HIS A 394 -8.85 -18.05 0.48
C HIS A 394 -8.02 -16.98 -0.22
N LEU A 395 -7.41 -17.27 -1.39
CA LEU A 395 -6.64 -16.28 -2.15
C LEU A 395 -7.55 -15.17 -2.69
N ALA A 396 -8.74 -15.52 -3.15
CA ALA A 396 -9.73 -14.53 -3.57
C ALA A 396 -10.19 -13.65 -2.40
N THR A 397 -10.44 -14.25 -1.23
CA THR A 397 -10.80 -13.51 -0.02
C THR A 397 -9.67 -12.59 0.42
N GLN A 398 -8.42 -13.06 0.41
CA GLN A 398 -7.22 -12.27 0.70
C GLN A 398 -7.16 -11.01 -0.17
N GLY A 399 -7.30 -11.19 -1.49
CA GLY A 399 -7.28 -10.07 -2.44
C GLY A 399 -8.41 -9.07 -2.24
N ILE A 400 -9.63 -9.54 -1.96
CA ILE A 400 -10.79 -8.68 -1.65
C ILE A 400 -10.52 -7.87 -0.39
N LEU A 401 -10.02 -8.50 0.68
CA LEU A 401 -9.76 -7.84 1.95
C LEU A 401 -8.71 -6.75 1.79
N GLN A 402 -7.59 -7.05 1.14
CA GLN A 402 -6.50 -6.09 0.94
C GLN A 402 -6.92 -4.92 0.05
N THR A 403 -7.61 -5.20 -1.05
CA THR A 403 -8.08 -4.16 -1.97
C THR A 403 -9.12 -3.25 -1.31
N SER A 404 -10.12 -3.84 -0.64
CA SER A 404 -11.16 -3.08 0.06
C SER A 404 -10.58 -2.24 1.18
N MET A 405 -9.63 -2.80 1.95
CA MET A 405 -8.95 -2.09 3.01
C MET A 405 -8.16 -0.90 2.46
N LEU A 406 -7.38 -1.10 1.38
CA LEU A 406 -6.63 -0.01 0.76
C LEU A 406 -7.58 1.12 0.31
N ILE A 407 -8.70 0.80 -0.36
CA ILE A 407 -9.68 1.83 -0.77
C ILE A 407 -10.19 2.61 0.44
N VAL A 408 -10.63 1.93 1.49
CA VAL A 408 -11.15 2.57 2.70
C VAL A 408 -10.08 3.43 3.37
N PHE A 409 -8.84 2.93 3.46
CA PHE A 409 -7.72 3.67 4.02
C PHE A 409 -7.46 4.96 3.23
N LEU A 410 -7.40 4.86 1.90
CA LEU A 410 -7.15 6.01 1.03
C LEU A 410 -8.26 7.05 1.12
N ILE A 411 -9.52 6.63 1.24
CA ILE A 411 -10.64 7.56 1.46
C ILE A 411 -10.51 8.27 2.81
N LEU A 412 -10.08 7.57 3.86
CA LEU A 412 -10.05 8.12 5.23
C LEU A 412 -8.80 8.93 5.56
N SER A 413 -7.64 8.56 5.01
CA SER A 413 -6.32 9.11 5.35
C SER A 413 -5.37 9.27 4.16
N GLY A 414 -5.82 8.97 2.94
CA GLY A 414 -5.10 9.27 1.70
C GLY A 414 -3.74 8.61 1.57
N GLU A 415 -2.91 9.23 0.74
CA GLU A 415 -1.60 8.70 0.37
C GLU A 415 -0.51 9.28 1.25
N ILE A 416 -0.12 8.51 2.26
CA ILE A 416 0.90 8.90 3.23
C ILE A 416 2.02 7.89 3.20
N GLY A 417 3.26 8.37 3.01
CA GLY A 417 4.46 7.57 3.20
C GLY A 417 4.54 6.30 2.35
N ARG A 418 3.98 6.35 1.13
CA ARG A 418 3.94 5.24 0.16
C ARG A 418 3.11 4.02 0.58
N ASN A 419 2.07 4.25 1.36
CA ASN A 419 1.14 3.20 1.78
C ASN A 419 0.50 2.46 0.58
N THR A 420 0.12 3.18 -0.49
CA THR A 420 -0.46 2.58 -1.70
C THR A 420 0.49 1.57 -2.33
N GLU A 421 1.75 1.93 -2.53
CA GLU A 421 2.76 1.08 -3.18
C GLU A 421 3.01 -0.19 -2.36
N MET A 422 3.16 -0.04 -1.04
CA MET A 422 3.36 -1.18 -0.15
C MET A 422 2.17 -2.16 -0.18
N SER A 423 0.94 -1.65 -0.14
CA SER A 423 -0.26 -2.49 -0.19
C SER A 423 -0.44 -3.19 -1.54
N ILE A 424 -0.14 -2.49 -2.63
CA ILE A 424 -0.25 -3.00 -3.99
C ILE A 424 0.67 -4.21 -4.22
N LEU A 425 1.84 -4.29 -3.57
CA LEU A 425 2.72 -5.46 -3.67
C LEU A 425 2.06 -6.75 -3.13
N PHE A 426 1.30 -6.65 -2.04
CA PHE A 426 0.59 -7.79 -1.51
C PHE A 426 -0.65 -8.15 -2.34
N ILE A 427 -1.35 -7.14 -2.88
CA ILE A 427 -2.47 -7.36 -3.80
C ILE A 427 -1.98 -8.07 -5.08
N GLY A 428 -0.88 -7.60 -5.67
CA GLY A 428 -0.28 -8.22 -6.86
C GLY A 428 0.21 -9.65 -6.60
N THR A 429 0.76 -9.92 -5.41
CA THR A 429 1.08 -11.28 -4.97
C THR A 429 -0.16 -12.17 -4.95
N SER A 430 -1.28 -11.67 -4.38
CA SER A 430 -2.55 -12.38 -4.35
C SER A 430 -3.11 -12.66 -5.75
N LEU A 431 -2.98 -11.69 -6.67
CA LEU A 431 -3.38 -11.86 -8.08
C LEU A 431 -2.57 -12.99 -8.75
N GLY A 432 -1.25 -13.04 -8.54
CA GLY A 432 -0.38 -14.04 -9.15
C GLY A 432 -0.63 -15.45 -8.63
N LEU A 433 -0.74 -15.61 -7.30
CA LEU A 433 -1.07 -16.90 -6.69
C LEU A 433 -2.45 -17.40 -7.14
N LEU A 434 -3.46 -16.52 -7.22
CA LEU A 434 -4.79 -16.91 -7.67
C LEU A 434 -4.80 -17.32 -9.15
N GLN A 435 -4.09 -16.57 -10.00
CA GLN A 435 -3.95 -16.92 -11.42
C GLN A 435 -3.28 -18.30 -11.58
N LYS A 436 -2.23 -18.59 -10.81
CA LYS A 436 -1.59 -19.91 -10.80
C LYS A 436 -2.60 -21.01 -10.45
N SER A 437 -3.38 -20.82 -9.37
CA SER A 437 -4.39 -21.79 -8.95
C SER A 437 -5.41 -22.07 -10.07
N ILE A 438 -5.87 -21.04 -10.77
CA ILE A 438 -6.83 -21.18 -11.88
C ILE A 438 -6.20 -21.98 -13.04
N GLU A 439 -4.94 -21.69 -13.38
CA GLU A 439 -4.22 -22.38 -14.46
C GLU A 439 -3.96 -23.86 -14.12
N SER A 440 -3.66 -24.18 -12.86
CA SER A 440 -3.51 -25.56 -12.39
C SER A 440 -4.83 -26.34 -12.46
N ASP A 441 -5.94 -25.76 -11.96
CA ASP A 441 -7.25 -26.42 -11.98
C ASP A 441 -7.71 -26.73 -13.42
N GLN A 442 -7.42 -25.84 -14.38
CA GLN A 442 -7.74 -26.06 -15.79
C GLN A 442 -6.91 -27.18 -16.43
N HIS A 443 -5.64 -27.30 -16.06
CA HIS A 443 -4.76 -28.34 -16.58
C HIS A 443 -5.18 -29.74 -16.09
N ASP A 444 -5.56 -29.85 -14.82
CA ASP A 444 -6.00 -31.12 -14.22
C ASP A 444 -7.32 -31.62 -14.85
N LEU A 445 -8.25 -30.72 -15.17
CA LEU A 445 -9.50 -31.06 -15.86
C LEU A 445 -9.25 -31.61 -17.28
N VAL A 446 -8.27 -31.07 -18.00
CA VAL A 446 -7.93 -31.54 -19.35
C VAL A 446 -7.37 -32.97 -19.31
N ILE A 447 -6.46 -33.26 -18.37
CA ILE A 447 -5.90 -34.61 -18.20
C ILE A 447 -6.98 -35.62 -17.83
N SER A 448 -7.88 -35.29 -16.89
CA SER A 448 -8.97 -36.22 -16.52
C SER A 448 -9.92 -36.53 -17.69
N SER A 449 -10.08 -35.60 -18.64
CA SER A 449 -10.93 -35.80 -19.81
C SER A 449 -10.26 -36.59 -20.95
N SER A 450 -8.92 -36.65 -20.98
CA SER A 450 -8.19 -37.51 -21.92
C SER A 450 -8.14 -38.96 -21.45
N ASP A 451 -8.02 -39.19 -20.14
CA ASP A 451 -7.94 -40.53 -19.56
C ASP A 451 -9.28 -41.28 -19.56
N GLU A 452 -10.42 -40.58 -19.64
CA GLU A 452 -11.75 -41.19 -19.79
C GLU A 452 -12.08 -41.59 -21.26
N ASN A 453 -11.24 -41.20 -22.22
CA ASN A 453 -11.43 -41.48 -23.65
C ASN A 453 -10.43 -42.51 -24.22
N GLU A 454 -9.55 -43.08 -23.39
CA GLU A 454 -8.76 -44.29 -23.67
C GLU A 454 -9.36 -45.51 -22.97
#